data_AF-A0A120K241-F1
#
_entry.id   AF-A0A120K241-F1
#
_cell.length_a   1.000
_cell.length_b   1.000
_cell.length_c   1.000
_cell.angle_alpha   90.00
_cell.angle_beta   90.00
_cell.angle_gamma   90.00
#
_symmetry.space_group_name_H-M   'P 1'
#
loop_
_entity.id
_entity.type
_entity.pdbx_description
1 polymer ?
#
loop_
_entity_poly.entity_id
_entity_poly.type
_entity_poly.pdbx_seq_one_letter_code
_entity_poly.pdbx_strand_id
1 'polypeptide(L)'
;MSLPTAVYSSPTHDKRVFTVDPLKDRYRTTQGATTGPSSHVLQAGQIDRDCPSDPKIGPSGEPTALSQLRCQLTGLQDDINEFLTEEMELVKVKKLKTDSSDATAAKDQRFEKEIEKLLDGDDGVED
;
A
#
# COMPACT_ATOMS: atom_id res chain seq x y z
N MET A 1 -2.35 -23.49 14.74
CA MET A 1 -1.78 -22.68 13.64
C MET A 1 -1.05 -21.52 14.27
N SER A 2 0.23 -21.32 13.96
CA SER A 2 0.96 -20.12 14.39
C SER A 2 0.50 -18.91 13.56
N LEU A 3 0.35 -17.76 14.20
CA LEU A 3 0.09 -16.50 13.49
C LEU A 3 1.37 -16.04 12.78
N PRO A 4 1.26 -15.45 11.56
CA PRO A 4 2.43 -14.90 10.88
C PRO A 4 2.94 -13.66 11.62
N THR A 5 4.25 -13.45 11.55
CA THR A 5 4.94 -12.31 12.16
C THR A 5 6.01 -11.81 11.22
N ALA A 6 6.29 -10.51 11.23
CA ALA A 6 7.39 -9.92 10.49
C ALA A 6 8.28 -9.09 11.41
N VAL A 7 9.54 -8.94 11.03
CA VAL A 7 10.54 -8.17 11.77
C VAL A 7 11.29 -7.29 10.78
N TYR A 8 11.21 -5.99 10.99
CA TYR A 8 11.99 -5.00 10.27
C TYR A 8 13.22 -4.61 11.08
N SER A 9 14.36 -4.48 10.41
CA SER A 9 15.62 -4.04 10.98
C SER A 9 16.34 -3.15 9.97
N SER A 10 16.91 -2.05 10.42
CA SER A 10 17.65 -1.11 9.59
C SER A 10 18.86 -0.58 10.36
N PRO A 11 19.95 -0.16 9.69
CA PRO A 11 21.10 0.43 10.37
C PRO A 11 20.78 1.69 11.16
N THR A 12 19.71 2.40 10.79
CA THR A 12 19.31 3.70 11.34
C THR A 12 18.07 3.65 12.22
N HIS A 13 17.36 2.52 12.26
CA HIS A 13 16.11 2.39 13.01
C HIS A 13 16.14 1.18 13.94
N ASP A 14 15.51 1.34 15.09
CA ASP A 14 15.30 0.25 16.02
C ASP A 14 14.46 -0.86 15.38
N LYS A 15 14.72 -2.09 15.84
CA LYS A 15 14.02 -3.28 15.38
C LYS A 15 12.51 -3.13 15.62
N ARG A 16 11.72 -3.19 14.54
CA ARG A 16 10.25 -3.13 14.61
C ARG A 16 9.69 -4.53 14.38
N VAL A 17 8.83 -4.98 15.30
CA VAL A 17 8.16 -6.29 15.20
C VAL A 17 6.71 -6.05 14.84
N PHE A 18 6.23 -6.79 13.83
CA PHE A 18 4.85 -6.79 13.38
C PHE A 18 4.22 -8.13 13.73
N THR A 19 3.08 -8.08 14.42
CA THR A 19 2.33 -9.23 14.88
C THR A 19 0.88 -9.09 14.49
N VAL A 20 0.28 -10.17 14.02
CA VAL A 20 -1.16 -10.22 13.74
C VAL A 20 -1.95 -10.11 15.04
N ASP A 21 -2.91 -9.19 15.06
CA ASP A 21 -3.91 -9.07 16.12
C ASP A 21 -5.26 -9.61 15.62
N PRO A 22 -5.68 -10.83 16.02
CA PRO A 22 -6.92 -11.44 15.53
C PRO A 22 -8.19 -10.65 15.83
N LEU A 23 -8.14 -9.70 16.77
CA LEU A 23 -9.27 -8.86 17.14
C LEU A 23 -9.48 -7.69 16.18
N LYS A 24 -8.48 -7.33 15.37
CA LYS A 24 -8.59 -6.23 14.41
C LYS A 24 -9.16 -6.72 13.09
N ASP A 25 -10.14 -5.99 12.58
CA ASP A 25 -10.84 -6.33 11.32
C ASP A 25 -9.89 -6.38 10.11
N ARG A 26 -8.79 -5.61 10.13
CA ARG A 26 -7.78 -5.60 9.05
C ARG A 26 -7.12 -6.96 8.80
N TYR A 27 -7.11 -7.87 9.78
CA TYR A 27 -6.60 -9.25 9.61
C TYR A 27 -7.69 -10.28 9.34
N ARG A 28 -8.94 -9.83 9.17
CA ARG A 28 -10.12 -10.68 8.89
C ARG A 28 -10.69 -10.45 7.49
N THR A 29 -10.09 -9.54 6.73
CA THR A 29 -10.45 -9.19 5.36
C THR A 29 -9.30 -9.48 4.41
N THR A 30 -9.62 -9.71 3.14
CA THR A 30 -8.65 -9.79 2.04
C THR A 30 -8.50 -8.45 1.32
N GLN A 31 -9.34 -7.48 1.63
CA GLN A 31 -9.28 -6.11 1.13
C GLN A 31 -8.54 -5.25 2.17
N GLY A 32 -7.22 -5.13 2.01
CA GLY A 32 -6.41 -4.26 2.85
C GLY A 32 -6.54 -2.79 2.44
N ALA A 33 -6.25 -1.87 3.35
CA ALA A 33 -6.29 -0.43 3.09
C ALA A 33 -5.22 0.01 2.07
N THR A 34 -4.11 -0.73 1.99
CA THR A 34 -3.06 -0.52 0.99
C THR A 34 -3.20 -1.44 -0.22
N THR A 35 -4.28 -2.23 -0.27
CA THR A 35 -4.58 -3.14 -1.36
C THR A 35 -5.45 -2.41 -2.37
N GLY A 36 -4.85 -1.94 -3.47
CA GLY A 36 -5.57 -1.31 -4.57
C GLY A 36 -4.74 -0.25 -5.30
N PRO A 37 -5.21 0.21 -6.47
CA PRO A 37 -4.61 1.32 -7.19
C PRO A 37 -4.64 2.60 -6.35
N SER A 38 -3.69 3.51 -6.60
CA SER A 38 -3.62 4.78 -5.87
C SER A 38 -4.90 5.60 -6.05
N SER A 39 -5.18 6.50 -5.11
CA SER A 39 -6.33 7.42 -5.18
C SER A 39 -6.38 8.21 -6.50
N HIS A 40 -5.22 8.53 -7.07
CA HIS A 40 -5.07 9.19 -8.35
C HIS A 40 -5.57 8.32 -9.52
N VAL A 41 -5.25 7.02 -9.49
CA VAL A 41 -5.67 6.06 -10.52
C VAL A 41 -7.18 5.75 -10.42
N LEU A 42 -7.72 5.69 -9.20
CA LEU A 42 -9.17 5.55 -8.98
C LEU A 42 -9.96 6.77 -9.49
N GLN A 43 -9.42 7.99 -9.34
CA GLN A 43 -10.03 9.22 -9.84
C GLN A 43 -10.03 9.30 -11.38
N ALA A 44 -9.06 8.66 -12.04
CA ALA A 44 -9.01 8.53 -13.50
C ALA A 44 -10.06 7.55 -14.07
N GLY A 45 -10.96 7.00 -13.25
CA GLY A 45 -12.05 6.13 -13.67
C GLY A 45 -11.64 4.67 -13.93
N GLN A 46 -10.44 4.27 -13.53
CA GLN A 46 -9.96 2.91 -13.72
C GLN A 46 -10.58 1.96 -12.68
N ILE A 47 -11.17 0.86 -13.14
CA ILE A 47 -11.75 -0.19 -12.29
C ILE A 47 -10.65 -1.18 -11.90
N ASP A 48 -10.45 -1.41 -10.61
CA ASP A 48 -9.51 -2.41 -10.09
C ASP A 48 -10.01 -3.83 -10.38
N ARG A 49 -9.47 -4.44 -11.43
CA ARG A 49 -9.77 -5.82 -11.83
C ARG A 49 -8.91 -6.86 -11.11
N ASP A 50 -7.85 -6.42 -10.43
CA ASP A 50 -6.90 -7.29 -9.73
C ASP A 50 -7.22 -7.42 -8.23
N CYS A 51 -8.38 -6.89 -7.82
CA CYS A 51 -8.85 -6.94 -6.44
C CYS A 51 -8.92 -8.41 -5.94
N PRO A 52 -8.31 -8.71 -4.79
CA PRO A 52 -8.34 -10.06 -4.25
C PRO A 52 -9.76 -10.50 -3.92
N SER A 53 -10.08 -11.75 -4.27
CA SER A 53 -11.36 -12.36 -3.92
C SER A 53 -11.61 -12.39 -2.42
N ASP A 54 -12.88 -12.45 -2.02
CA ASP A 54 -13.28 -12.58 -0.62
C ASP A 54 -12.73 -13.88 0.03
N PRO A 55 -12.60 -13.92 1.38
CA PRO A 55 -12.16 -15.11 2.09
C PRO A 55 -13.08 -16.30 1.81
N LYS A 56 -12.51 -17.45 1.43
CA LYS A 56 -13.28 -18.67 1.21
C LYS A 56 -13.76 -19.24 2.54
N ILE A 57 -15.08 -19.39 2.67
CA ILE A 57 -15.73 -19.99 3.84
C ILE A 57 -15.82 -21.50 3.68
N GLY A 58 -15.44 -22.23 4.72
CA GLY A 58 -15.53 -23.68 4.79
C GLY A 58 -16.92 -24.18 5.22
N PRO A 59 -17.13 -25.51 5.27
CA PRO A 59 -18.42 -26.10 5.65
C PRO A 59 -18.87 -25.77 7.08
N SER A 60 -17.94 -25.37 7.95
CA SER A 60 -18.19 -25.00 9.34
C SER A 60 -18.64 -23.54 9.53
N GLY A 61 -18.79 -22.78 8.44
CA GLY A 61 -19.09 -21.34 8.51
C GLY A 61 -17.88 -20.45 8.82
N GLU A 62 -16.70 -21.05 9.04
CA GLU A 62 -15.44 -20.34 9.28
C GLU A 62 -14.59 -20.25 8.02
N PRO A 63 -13.74 -19.20 7.86
CA PRO A 63 -12.83 -19.13 6.73
C PRO A 63 -11.87 -20.33 6.75
N THR A 64 -11.58 -20.87 5.57
CA THR A 64 -10.59 -21.96 5.44
C THR A 64 -9.23 -21.51 5.98
N ALA A 65 -8.40 -22.47 6.43
CA ALA A 65 -7.05 -22.18 6.92
C ALA A 65 -6.23 -21.24 6.02
N LEU A 66 -6.27 -21.46 4.69
CA LEU A 66 -5.57 -20.61 3.73
C LEU A 66 -6.23 -19.24 3.58
N SER A 67 -7.55 -19.15 3.71
CA SER A 67 -8.26 -17.86 3.70
C SER A 67 -7.95 -17.05 4.95
N GLN A 68 -7.89 -17.68 6.11
CA GLN A 68 -7.45 -17.04 7.36
C GLN A 68 -6.01 -16.52 7.21
N LEU A 69 -5.10 -17.35 6.69
CA LEU A 69 -3.72 -16.94 6.45
C LEU A 69 -3.64 -15.75 5.48
N ARG A 70 -4.42 -15.76 4.39
CA ARG A 70 -4.45 -14.65 3.43
C ARG A 70 -4.90 -13.35 4.10
N CYS A 71 -5.98 -13.38 4.89
CA CYS A 71 -6.45 -12.17 5.60
C CYS A 71 -5.38 -11.63 6.56
N GLN A 72 -4.71 -12.54 7.27
CA GLN A 72 -3.64 -12.18 8.20
C GLN A 72 -2.43 -11.56 7.48
N LEU A 73 -2.05 -12.10 6.32
CA LEU A 73 -0.98 -11.53 5.51
C LEU A 73 -1.37 -10.18 4.90
N THR A 74 -2.62 -10.00 4.48
CA THR A 74 -3.13 -8.70 3.99
C THR A 74 -3.03 -7.63 5.07
N GLY A 75 -3.51 -7.91 6.30
CA GLY A 75 -3.37 -6.96 7.40
C GLY A 75 -1.92 -6.65 7.75
N LEU A 76 -1.04 -7.66 7.70
CA LEU A 76 0.40 -7.47 7.95
C LEU A 76 1.08 -6.65 6.86
N GLN A 77 0.68 -6.85 5.60
CA GLN A 77 1.13 -6.03 4.46
C GLN A 77 0.75 -4.57 4.68
N ASP A 78 -0.48 -4.29 5.10
CA ASP A 78 -0.92 -2.93 5.39
C ASP A 78 -0.08 -2.31 6.51
N ASP A 79 0.16 -3.01 7.62
CA ASP A 79 0.98 -2.49 8.72
C ASP A 79 2.41 -2.12 8.27
N ILE A 80 3.00 -2.97 7.43
CA ILE A 80 4.35 -2.75 6.90
C ILE A 80 4.36 -1.56 5.96
N ASN A 81 3.38 -1.47 5.06
CA ASN A 81 3.26 -0.38 4.09
C ASN A 81 3.01 0.97 4.77
N GLU A 82 2.11 1.00 5.76
CA GLU A 82 1.83 2.17 6.58
C GLU A 82 3.11 2.63 7.29
N PHE A 83 3.80 1.73 7.98
CA PHE A 83 5.07 2.03 8.65
C PHE A 83 6.14 2.57 7.70
N LEU A 84 6.37 1.92 6.57
CA LEU A 84 7.39 2.38 5.61
C LEU A 84 7.02 3.71 4.95
N THR A 85 5.72 3.98 4.75
CA THR A 85 5.25 5.25 4.20
C THR A 85 5.48 6.39 5.19
N GLU A 86 5.13 6.19 6.46
CA GLU A 86 5.43 7.15 7.53
C GLU A 86 6.93 7.45 7.63
N GLU A 87 7.77 6.41 7.58
CA GLU A 87 9.24 6.56 7.59
C GLU A 87 9.74 7.40 6.41
N MET A 88 9.22 7.17 5.20
CA MET A 88 9.56 7.97 4.02
C MET A 88 9.12 9.43 4.16
N GLU A 89 7.93 9.69 4.71
CA GLU A 89 7.44 11.05 4.96
C GLU A 89 8.30 11.79 5.98
N LEU A 90 8.71 11.14 7.07
CA LEU A 90 9.62 11.72 8.05
C LEU A 90 10.96 12.09 7.43
N VAL A 91 11.50 11.24 6.54
CA VAL A 91 12.73 11.53 5.78
C VAL A 91 12.52 12.70 4.82
N LYS A 92 11.38 12.76 4.10
CA LYS A 92 11.04 13.87 3.20
C LYS A 92 10.94 15.19 3.96
N VAL A 93 10.22 15.24 5.09
CA VAL A 93 10.07 16.45 5.92
C VAL A 93 11.42 16.89 6.49
N LYS A 94 12.28 15.97 6.94
CA LYS A 94 13.64 16.29 7.39
C LYS A 94 14.48 16.90 6.26
N LYS A 95 14.40 16.35 5.04
CA LYS A 95 15.06 16.93 3.86
C LYS A 95 14.52 18.32 3.52
N LEU A 96 13.21 18.51 3.48
CA LEU A 96 12.57 19.80 3.19
C LEU A 96 12.94 20.90 4.20
N LYS A 97 13.07 20.55 5.49
CA LYS A 97 13.55 21.49 6.53
C LYS A 97 15.04 21.85 6.37
N THR A 98 15.82 21.01 5.69
CA THR A 98 17.24 21.24 5.44
C THR A 98 17.47 21.95 4.09
N ASP A 99 16.58 21.71 3.11
CA ASP A 99 16.61 22.23 1.73
C ASP A 99 15.60 23.36 1.50
N SER A 100 15.48 24.31 2.44
CA SER A 100 14.71 25.54 2.20
C SER A 100 15.37 26.43 1.14
N SER A 101 15.29 26.05 -0.14
CA SER A 101 15.39 26.93 -1.32
C SER A 101 15.07 26.17 -2.62
N ASP A 102 13.86 26.36 -3.17
CA ASP A 102 13.44 26.21 -4.58
C ASP A 102 13.48 24.85 -5.33
N ALA A 103 14.33 23.88 -5.00
CA ALA A 103 14.58 22.76 -5.92
C ALA A 103 13.56 21.61 -5.90
N THR A 104 12.81 21.44 -4.81
CA THR A 104 11.94 20.26 -4.58
C THR A 104 10.55 20.44 -5.18
N ALA A 105 9.96 21.64 -5.07
CA ALA A 105 8.67 21.96 -5.67
C ALA A 105 8.67 21.81 -7.21
N ALA A 106 9.81 22.10 -7.85
CA ALA A 106 9.97 21.93 -9.30
C ALA A 106 10.03 20.46 -9.74
N LYS A 107 10.46 19.53 -8.88
CA LYS A 107 10.50 18.09 -9.21
C LYS A 107 9.13 17.44 -9.09
N ASP A 108 8.37 17.79 -8.05
CA ASP A 108 7.01 17.27 -7.86
C ASP A 108 6.09 17.73 -9.01
N GLN A 109 6.16 19.01 -9.41
CA GLN A 109 5.42 19.52 -10.58
C GLN A 109 5.81 18.85 -11.91
N ARG A 110 7.06 18.39 -12.04
CA ARG A 110 7.53 17.71 -13.25
C ARG A 110 7.03 16.26 -13.29
N PHE A 111 6.98 15.60 -12.14
CA PHE A 111 6.46 14.25 -12.00
C PHE A 111 4.95 14.20 -12.27
N GLU A 112 4.18 15.18 -11.76
CA GLU A 112 2.74 15.29 -12.04
C GLU A 112 2.44 15.49 -13.53
N LYS A 113 3.21 16.36 -14.22
CA LYS A 113 3.05 16.58 -15.67
C LYS A 113 3.40 15.37 -16.52
N GLU A 114 4.37 14.56 -16.07
CA GLU A 114 4.77 13.34 -16.78
C GLU A 114 3.71 12.25 -16.61
N ILE A 115 3.10 12.15 -15.43
CA ILE A 115 1.95 11.28 -15.16
C ILE A 115 0.75 11.69 -16.04
N GLU A 116 0.41 12.98 -16.07
CA GLU A 116 -0.70 13.51 -16.89
C GLU A 116 -0.49 13.17 -18.38
N LYS A 117 0.73 13.35 -18.89
CA LYS A 117 1.07 13.01 -20.29
C LYS A 117 0.97 11.52 -20.60
N LEU A 118 1.27 10.63 -19.64
CA LEU A 118 1.13 9.19 -19.80
C LEU A 118 -0.32 8.71 -19.72
N LEU A 119 -1.17 9.46 -18.98
CA LEU A 119 -2.60 9.18 -18.84
C LEU A 119 -3.43 9.71 -20.02
N ASP A 120 -2.97 10.75 -20.73
CA ASP A 120 -3.70 11.37 -21.84
C ASP A 120 -3.64 10.59 -23.16
N GLY A 121 -3.09 9.37 -23.15
CA GLY A 121 -3.35 8.30 -24.14
C GLY A 121 -3.61 8.75 -25.58
N ASP A 122 -2.70 9.54 -26.16
CA ASP A 122 -2.75 9.92 -27.59
C ASP A 122 -2.36 8.70 -28.43
N ASP A 123 -3.30 7.74 -28.53
CA ASP A 123 -3.35 6.76 -29.58
C ASP A 123 -3.66 7.52 -30.88
N GLY A 124 -2.60 8.09 -31.46
CA GLY A 124 -2.61 8.71 -32.78
C GLY A 124 -3.06 7.70 -33.84
N VAL A 125 -4.36 7.61 -34.05
CA VAL A 125 -4.96 7.04 -35.25
C VAL A 125 -4.93 8.15 -36.30
N GLU A 126 -3.82 8.22 -37.03
CA GLU A 126 -3.72 9.01 -38.27
C GLU A 126 -4.59 8.34 -39.36
N ASP A 127 -5.62 9.05 -39.82
CA ASP A 127 -6.29 8.84 -41.13
C ASP A 127 -5.82 9.93 -42.11
#